data_AF-A0A9D9NEB2-F1
#
_entry.id   AF-A0A9D9NEB2-F1
#
_cell.length_a   1.000
_cell.length_b   1.000
_cell.length_c   1.000
_cell.angle_alpha   90.00
_cell.angle_beta   90.00
_cell.angle_gamma   90.00
#
_symmetry.space_group_name_H-M   'P 1'
#
loop_
_entity.id
_entity.type
_entity.pdbx_description
1 polymer ?
#
loop_
_entity_poly.entity_id
_entity_poly.type
_entity_poly.pdbx_seq_one_letter_code
_entity_poly.pdbx_strand_id
1 'polypeptide(L)'
;MKKLILLVFSLLITTVLLANPTEQEIQAASASLNVPYDELSALVDKYNVDLPKQEFIEISLDQLYSEAGKNPITTIMKYDGKILRIKFPVESINTNTMYGYDWDETGEYKYTINAAIDTSPATWTTFSCYINNSEEGKLLNIESGSDIVVQGLCHIEAPYQTDIVLYNSVILDDTIVPEFGHLSMEF
;
A
#
# COMPACT_ATOMS: atom_id res chain seq x y z
N MET A 1 62.04 1.78 15.04
CA MET A 1 60.94 1.34 14.15
C MET A 1 59.77 0.95 15.05
N LYS A 2 58.62 1.64 14.99
CA LYS A 2 57.36 1.17 14.35
C LYS A 2 56.95 -0.23 14.88
N LYS A 3 55.78 -0.51 15.49
CA LYS A 3 54.43 0.05 15.34
C LYS A 3 53.55 -0.20 16.58
N LEU A 4 52.63 0.72 16.81
CA LEU A 4 51.42 0.61 17.62
C LEU A 4 50.35 -0.14 16.79
N ILE A 5 49.64 -1.12 17.36
CA ILE A 5 48.38 -1.61 16.78
C ILE A 5 47.30 -1.44 17.84
N LEU A 6 46.52 -0.38 17.66
CA LEU A 6 45.26 -0.14 18.32
C LEU A 6 44.20 -0.94 17.54
N LEU A 7 43.71 -2.04 18.11
CA LEU A 7 42.55 -2.76 17.58
C LEU A 7 41.30 -1.93 17.90
N VAL A 8 40.94 -1.05 16.98
CA VAL A 8 39.63 -0.41 16.97
C VAL A 8 38.62 -1.49 16.62
N PHE A 9 38.02 -2.11 17.64
CA PHE A 9 36.71 -2.74 17.51
C PHE A 9 35.68 -1.61 17.36
N SER A 10 35.66 -0.96 16.19
CA SER A 10 34.51 -0.14 15.81
C SER A 10 33.43 -1.13 15.44
N LEU A 11 32.55 -1.36 16.41
CA LEU A 11 31.20 -1.82 16.18
C LEU A 11 30.63 -0.97 15.02
N LEU A 12 30.62 -1.54 13.81
CA LEU A 12 29.86 -1.00 12.68
C LEU A 12 28.40 -1.22 13.03
N ILE A 13 27.86 -0.35 13.87
CA ILE A 13 26.43 -0.10 13.87
C ILE A 13 26.20 0.60 12.52
N THR A 14 25.92 -0.18 11.48
CA THR A 14 25.21 0.33 10.32
C THR A 14 23.84 0.72 10.85
N THR A 15 23.72 1.92 11.40
CA THR A 15 22.44 2.60 11.46
C THR A 15 21.95 2.61 10.03
N VAL A 16 20.91 1.83 9.74
CA VAL A 16 20.12 2.00 8.53
C VAL A 16 19.57 3.41 8.66
N LEU A 17 20.30 4.41 8.17
CA LEU A 17 19.69 5.68 7.82
C LEU A 17 18.72 5.30 6.72
N LEU A 18 17.42 5.33 7.04
CA LEU A 18 16.39 5.56 6.04
C LEU A 18 16.77 6.89 5.39
N ALA A 19 17.52 6.82 4.30
CA ALA A 19 17.84 7.99 3.52
C ALA A 19 16.53 8.41 2.86
N ASN A 20 16.10 9.64 3.11
CA ASN A 20 14.92 10.17 2.44
C ASN A 20 15.08 9.99 0.93
N PRO A 21 14.03 9.53 0.22
CA PRO A 21 14.07 9.41 -1.23
C PRO A 21 14.51 10.73 -1.88
N THR A 22 15.33 10.63 -2.92
CA THR A 22 15.72 11.79 -3.72
C THR A 22 14.53 12.28 -4.54
N GLU A 23 14.54 13.56 -4.93
CA GLU A 23 13.54 14.13 -5.84
C GLU A 23 13.37 13.32 -7.14
N GLN A 24 14.47 12.76 -7.68
CA GLN A 24 14.43 11.89 -8.86
C GLN A 24 13.70 10.57 -8.60
N GLU A 25 13.87 9.98 -7.43
CA GLU A 25 13.18 8.74 -7.04
C GLU A 25 11.68 8.98 -6.85
N ILE A 26 11.30 10.12 -6.29
CA ILE A 26 9.89 10.52 -6.14
C ILE A 26 9.27 10.80 -7.52
N GLN A 27 9.96 11.50 -8.43
CA GLN A 27 9.48 11.73 -9.81
C GLN A 27 9.28 10.42 -10.58
N ALA A 28 10.21 9.48 -10.44
CA ALA A 28 10.13 8.15 -11.02
C ALA A 28 8.91 7.37 -10.47
N ALA A 29 8.73 7.36 -9.16
CA ALA A 29 7.60 6.69 -8.52
C ALA A 29 6.26 7.35 -8.88
N SER A 30 6.20 8.68 -8.93
CA SER A 30 5.04 9.46 -9.38
C SER A 30 4.60 9.06 -10.79
N ALA A 31 5.55 8.94 -11.73
CA ALA A 31 5.26 8.48 -13.09
C ALA A 31 4.80 7.01 -13.13
N SER A 32 5.43 6.13 -12.35
CA SER A 32 5.06 4.70 -12.29
C SER A 32 3.71 4.44 -11.61
N LEU A 33 3.36 5.26 -10.63
CA LEU A 33 2.10 5.19 -9.90
C LEU A 33 1.00 5.97 -10.61
N ASN A 34 1.29 6.79 -11.63
CA ASN A 34 0.35 7.72 -12.24
C ASN A 34 -0.29 8.68 -11.21
N VAL A 35 0.53 9.17 -10.28
CA VAL A 35 0.12 10.02 -9.15
C VAL A 35 0.88 11.35 -9.24
N PRO A 36 0.24 12.51 -8.98
CA PRO A 36 0.93 13.80 -8.95
C PRO A 36 2.13 13.81 -7.99
N TYR A 37 3.24 14.37 -8.44
CA TYR A 37 4.49 14.44 -7.66
C TYR A 37 4.28 15.07 -6.27
N ASP A 38 3.54 16.18 -6.21
CA ASP A 38 3.33 16.95 -4.97
C ASP A 38 2.59 16.11 -3.90
N GLU A 39 1.60 15.31 -4.33
CA GLU A 39 0.84 14.42 -3.47
C GLU A 39 1.71 13.25 -2.96
N LEU A 40 2.51 12.65 -3.84
CA LEU A 40 3.41 11.57 -3.45
C LEU A 40 4.52 12.06 -2.51
N SER A 41 5.09 13.24 -2.77
CA SER A 41 6.13 13.85 -1.93
C SER A 41 5.63 14.08 -0.51
N ALA A 42 4.41 14.62 -0.34
CA ALA A 42 3.82 14.88 0.97
C ALA A 42 3.64 13.60 1.80
N LEU A 43 3.30 12.47 1.15
CA LEU A 43 3.14 11.18 1.83
C LEU A 43 4.47 10.53 2.19
N VAL A 44 5.47 10.62 1.31
CA VAL A 44 6.84 10.17 1.60
C VAL A 44 7.38 10.88 2.83
N ASP A 45 7.18 12.20 2.91
CA ASP A 45 7.59 13.02 4.05
C ASP A 45 6.79 12.68 5.33
N LYS A 46 5.48 12.46 5.21
CA LYS A 46 4.59 12.15 6.34
C LYS A 46 4.87 10.76 6.95
N TYR A 47 5.10 9.75 6.10
CA TYR A 47 5.19 8.35 6.50
C TYR A 47 6.62 7.79 6.48
N ASN A 48 7.63 8.62 6.18
CA ASN A 48 9.05 8.25 6.16
C ASN A 48 9.33 7.01 5.30
N VAL A 49 8.77 7.02 4.10
CA VAL A 49 8.71 5.88 3.17
C VAL A 49 10.06 5.69 2.48
N ASP A 50 10.58 4.48 2.52
CA ASP A 50 11.69 4.04 1.66
C ASP A 50 11.14 3.69 0.28
N LEU A 51 11.29 4.58 -0.70
CA LEU A 51 11.01 4.29 -2.11
C LEU A 51 12.23 3.60 -2.74
N PRO A 52 12.38 2.26 -2.71
CA PRO A 52 13.50 1.63 -3.38
C PRO A 52 13.37 1.87 -4.90
N LYS A 53 14.49 1.73 -5.60
CA LYS A 53 14.58 1.74 -7.07
C LYS A 53 13.47 0.91 -7.71
N GLN A 54 12.39 1.55 -8.19
CA GLN A 54 11.33 1.06 -9.10
C GLN A 54 10.91 -0.42 -9.05
N GLU A 55 11.15 -1.14 -7.96
CA GLU A 55 10.76 -2.54 -7.79
C GLU A 55 9.45 -2.54 -7.02
N PHE A 56 8.36 -2.74 -7.77
CA PHE A 56 7.07 -3.11 -7.17
C PHE A 56 7.12 -4.58 -6.78
N ILE A 57 6.45 -4.92 -5.69
CA ILE A 57 6.27 -6.30 -5.28
C ILE A 57 4.91 -6.77 -5.80
N GLU A 58 4.93 -7.73 -6.72
CA GLU A 58 3.71 -8.39 -7.18
C GLU A 58 3.30 -9.46 -6.16
N ILE A 59 2.06 -9.37 -5.67
CA ILE A 59 1.53 -10.25 -4.65
C ILE A 59 0.03 -10.47 -4.88
N SER A 60 -0.47 -11.69 -4.66
CA SER A 60 -1.91 -11.92 -4.63
C SER A 60 -2.47 -11.53 -3.27
N LEU A 61 -3.75 -11.17 -3.23
CA LEU A 61 -4.42 -10.87 -1.98
C LEU A 61 -4.39 -12.05 -0.99
N ASP A 62 -4.58 -13.29 -1.47
CA ASP A 62 -4.48 -14.51 -0.68
C ASP A 62 -3.09 -14.70 -0.06
N GLN A 63 -2.03 -14.37 -0.81
CA GLN A 63 -0.67 -14.49 -0.32
C GLN A 63 -0.39 -13.43 0.76
N LEU A 64 -0.79 -12.18 0.51
CA LEU A 64 -0.63 -11.09 1.49
C LEU A 64 -1.35 -11.44 2.80
N TYR A 65 -2.60 -11.92 2.70
CA TYR A 65 -3.38 -12.39 3.84
C TYR A 65 -2.71 -13.56 4.56
N SER A 66 -2.25 -14.59 3.83
CA SER A 66 -1.59 -15.76 4.42
C SER A 66 -0.29 -15.41 5.14
N GLU A 67 0.48 -14.46 4.62
CA GLU A 67 1.71 -13.98 5.26
C GLU A 67 1.40 -13.13 6.50
N ALA A 68 0.45 -12.19 6.39
CA ALA A 68 0.01 -11.35 7.50
C ALA A 68 -0.50 -12.18 8.67
N GLY A 69 -1.35 -13.19 8.43
CA GLY A 69 -1.91 -14.02 9.49
C GLY A 69 -0.95 -14.99 10.15
N LYS A 70 0.15 -15.37 9.47
CA LYS A 70 1.20 -16.21 10.09
C LYS A 70 2.14 -15.38 10.95
N ASN A 71 2.54 -14.21 10.48
CA ASN A 71 3.50 -13.37 11.17
C ASN A 71 3.34 -11.90 10.75
N PRO A 72 2.51 -11.13 11.47
CA PRO A 72 2.27 -9.72 11.17
C PRO A 72 3.56 -8.89 11.16
N ILE A 73 4.46 -9.13 12.12
CA ILE A 73 5.73 -8.38 12.25
C ILE A 73 6.62 -8.57 11.02
N THR A 74 6.74 -9.81 10.53
CA THR A 74 7.55 -10.11 9.34
C THR A 74 6.92 -9.53 8.09
N THR A 75 5.60 -9.52 8.02
CA THR A 75 4.82 -8.91 6.93
C THR A 75 5.01 -7.38 6.90
N ILE A 76 4.92 -6.72 8.06
CA ILE A 76 5.23 -5.29 8.23
C ILE A 76 6.63 -4.98 7.70
N MET A 77 7.66 -5.67 8.21
CA MET A 77 9.04 -5.44 7.80
C MET A 77 9.30 -5.68 6.31
N LYS A 78 8.49 -6.53 5.67
CA LYS A 78 8.64 -6.91 4.26
C LYS A 78 7.96 -5.92 3.31
N TYR A 79 6.81 -5.36 3.69
CA TYR A 79 5.94 -4.62 2.77
C TYR A 79 5.69 -3.17 3.15
N ASP A 80 5.84 -2.78 4.41
CA ASP A 80 5.62 -1.39 4.84
C ASP A 80 6.59 -0.45 4.12
N GLY A 81 6.06 0.65 3.58
CA GLY A 81 6.79 1.60 2.75
C GLY A 81 7.12 1.11 1.33
N LYS A 82 6.66 -0.09 0.91
CA LYS A 82 6.91 -0.61 -0.46
C LYS A 82 5.73 -0.35 -1.38
N ILE A 83 6.01 -0.25 -2.68
CA ILE A 83 4.96 -0.23 -3.71
C ILE A 83 4.51 -1.68 -3.93
N LEU A 84 3.25 -1.98 -3.65
CA LEU A 84 2.66 -3.29 -3.92
C LEU A 84 1.81 -3.22 -5.18
N ARG A 85 1.82 -4.32 -5.96
CA ARG A 85 0.80 -4.63 -6.96
C ARG A 85 0.00 -5.82 -6.49
N ILE A 86 -1.24 -5.57 -6.13
CA ILE A 86 -2.17 -6.60 -5.63
C ILE A 86 -3.15 -6.94 -6.73
N LYS A 87 -3.12 -8.21 -7.16
CA LYS A 87 -4.14 -8.77 -8.04
C LYS A 87 -5.24 -9.41 -7.20
N PHE A 88 -6.50 -9.08 -7.49
CA PHE A 88 -7.65 -9.69 -6.82
C PHE A 88 -8.90 -9.72 -7.71
N PRO A 89 -9.80 -10.70 -7.51
CA PRO A 89 -11.10 -10.76 -8.17
C PRO A 89 -12.10 -9.82 -7.50
N VAL A 90 -12.91 -9.10 -8.29
CA VAL A 90 -13.96 -8.21 -7.78
C VAL A 90 -15.17 -9.03 -7.31
N GLU A 91 -15.58 -8.88 -6.05
CA GLU A 91 -16.85 -9.43 -5.56
C GLU A 91 -18.01 -8.51 -5.91
N SER A 92 -17.92 -7.24 -5.51
CA SER A 92 -18.98 -6.25 -5.62
C SER A 92 -18.44 -4.84 -5.80
N ILE A 93 -19.25 -3.98 -6.42
CA ILE A 93 -19.05 -2.53 -6.48
C ILE A 93 -20.26 -1.88 -5.82
N ASN A 94 -20.05 -1.25 -4.67
CA ASN A 94 -21.11 -0.60 -3.90
C ASN A 94 -21.03 0.91 -4.07
N THR A 95 -22.20 1.56 -4.16
CA THR A 95 -22.30 3.02 -4.04
C THR A 95 -22.53 3.35 -2.57
N ASN A 96 -21.56 3.98 -1.93
CA ASN A 96 -21.61 4.37 -0.53
C ASN A 96 -21.33 5.86 -0.44
N THR A 97 -22.15 6.63 0.26
CA THR A 97 -21.74 7.96 0.72
C THR A 97 -21.09 7.77 2.09
N MET A 98 -19.79 7.54 2.10
CA MET A 98 -19.02 7.48 3.34
C MET A 98 -18.22 8.78 3.46
N TYR A 99 -18.37 9.43 4.60
CA TYR A 99 -17.51 10.53 4.99
C TYR A 99 -16.30 9.92 5.68
N GLY A 100 -15.10 10.36 5.27
CA GLY A 100 -13.77 9.95 5.71
C GLY A 100 -13.68 9.14 7.00
N TYR A 101 -12.88 8.07 6.96
CA TYR A 101 -12.27 7.59 8.20
C TYR A 101 -11.35 8.70 8.76
N ASP A 102 -11.03 8.68 10.05
CA ASP A 102 -10.21 9.71 10.75
C ASP A 102 -8.85 10.03 10.09
N TRP A 103 -8.40 9.22 9.11
CA TRP A 103 -7.15 9.35 8.36
C TRP A 103 -7.27 10.22 7.09
N ASP A 104 -8.49 10.53 6.66
CA ASP A 104 -8.79 11.45 5.57
C ASP A 104 -9.99 12.34 5.94
N GLU A 105 -9.71 13.44 6.64
CA GLU A 105 -10.71 14.45 7.02
C GLU A 105 -11.38 15.15 5.80
N THR A 106 -10.92 14.86 4.58
CA THR A 106 -11.34 15.54 3.35
C THR A 106 -12.01 14.62 2.31
N GLY A 107 -11.87 13.30 2.44
CA GLY A 107 -12.22 12.33 1.40
C GLY A 107 -13.71 12.03 1.32
N GLU A 108 -14.40 12.68 0.40
CA GLU A 108 -15.68 12.20 -0.11
C GLU A 108 -15.43 11.08 -1.13
N TYR A 109 -15.55 9.82 -0.72
CA TYR A 109 -15.60 8.69 -1.65
C TYR A 109 -17.03 8.21 -1.83
N LYS A 110 -17.37 7.87 -3.07
CA LYS A 110 -18.73 7.50 -3.49
C LYS A 110 -18.86 6.01 -3.81
N TYR A 111 -17.74 5.35 -4.12
CA TYR A 111 -17.74 3.95 -4.53
C TYR A 111 -16.74 3.12 -3.75
N THR A 112 -17.08 1.86 -3.54
CA THR A 112 -16.21 0.86 -2.93
C THR A 112 -16.18 -0.38 -3.82
N ILE A 113 -15.00 -0.79 -4.28
CA ILE A 113 -14.78 -2.08 -4.94
C ILE A 113 -14.30 -3.05 -3.86
N ASN A 114 -15.05 -4.14 -3.63
CA ASN A 114 -14.66 -5.19 -2.70
C ASN A 114 -14.06 -6.37 -3.43
N ALA A 115 -12.97 -6.93 -2.89
CA ALA A 115 -12.39 -8.16 -3.37
C ALA A 115 -13.19 -9.38 -2.87
N ALA A 116 -13.28 -10.41 -3.72
CA ALA A 116 -13.71 -11.73 -3.27
C ALA A 116 -12.50 -12.40 -2.58
N ILE A 117 -12.61 -12.62 -1.27
CA ILE A 117 -11.56 -13.25 -0.46
C ILE A 117 -12.14 -14.53 0.14
N ASP A 118 -11.40 -15.63 0.05
CA ASP A 118 -11.70 -16.79 0.88
C ASP A 118 -11.26 -16.46 2.32
N THR A 119 -12.21 -16.06 3.16
CA THR A 119 -11.93 -15.60 4.51
C THR A 119 -11.63 -16.74 5.48
N SER A 120 -11.63 -18.01 5.06
CA SER A 120 -11.34 -19.13 5.96
C SER A 120 -9.83 -19.18 6.31
N PRO A 121 -9.39 -18.99 7.57
CA PRO A 121 -10.15 -19.12 8.83
C PRO A 121 -10.47 -17.82 9.62
N ALA A 122 -10.22 -16.62 9.09
CA ALA A 122 -10.57 -15.37 9.78
C ALA A 122 -12.09 -15.18 9.95
N THR A 123 -12.45 -14.50 11.04
CA THR A 123 -13.83 -14.05 11.32
C THR A 123 -14.26 -12.96 10.34
N TRP A 124 -13.33 -12.11 9.92
CA TRP A 124 -13.60 -11.05 8.95
C TRP A 124 -12.31 -10.62 8.25
N THR A 125 -12.29 -10.75 6.91
CA THR A 125 -11.27 -10.17 6.05
C THR A 125 -11.97 -9.42 4.94
N THR A 126 -11.64 -8.15 4.74
CA THR A 126 -12.12 -7.37 3.59
C THR A 126 -10.96 -6.65 2.94
N PHE A 127 -10.94 -6.64 1.60
CA PHE A 127 -10.10 -5.74 0.84
C PHE A 127 -11.00 -4.85 0.00
N SER A 128 -10.93 -3.55 0.27
CA SER A 128 -11.79 -2.55 -0.33
C SER A 128 -10.96 -1.44 -0.94
N CYS A 129 -11.22 -1.09 -2.20
CA CYS A 129 -10.68 0.12 -2.82
C CYS A 129 -11.75 1.21 -2.80
N TYR A 130 -11.41 2.37 -2.25
CA TYR A 130 -12.32 3.50 -2.07
C TYR A 130 -12.08 4.56 -3.13
N ILE A 131 -13.13 4.93 -3.84
CA ILE A 131 -13.02 5.65 -5.11
C ILE A 131 -13.89 6.91 -5.07
N ASN A 132 -13.30 8.02 -5.47
CA ASN A 132 -13.95 9.31 -5.59
C ASN A 132 -14.97 9.33 -6.74
N ASN A 133 -15.94 10.23 -6.65
CA ASN A 133 -16.93 10.46 -7.70
C ASN A 133 -16.30 10.91 -9.04
N SER A 134 -15.10 11.51 -9.04
CA SER A 134 -14.40 11.90 -10.26
C SER A 134 -14.12 10.74 -11.22
N GLU A 135 -14.08 9.51 -10.71
CA GLU A 135 -13.72 8.31 -11.47
C GLU A 135 -14.95 7.45 -11.86
N GLU A 136 -16.19 7.90 -11.58
CA GLU A 136 -17.44 7.14 -11.79
C GLU A 136 -17.54 6.54 -13.21
N GLY A 137 -17.20 7.31 -14.24
CA GLY A 137 -17.29 6.87 -15.63
C GLY A 137 -16.38 5.68 -15.96
N LYS A 138 -15.27 5.50 -15.23
CA LYS A 138 -14.33 4.39 -15.45
C LYS A 138 -14.80 3.09 -14.78
N LEU A 139 -15.61 3.19 -13.72
CA LEU A 139 -16.15 2.03 -13.00
C LEU A 139 -17.17 1.23 -13.81
N LEU A 140 -17.78 1.84 -14.83
CA LEU A 140 -18.82 1.22 -15.65
C LEU A 140 -18.36 -0.03 -16.41
N ASN A 141 -17.05 -0.22 -16.55
CA ASN A 141 -16.47 -1.35 -17.28
C ASN A 141 -15.99 -2.50 -16.38
N ILE A 142 -16.05 -2.33 -15.05
CA ILE A 142 -15.60 -3.35 -14.10
C ILE A 142 -16.80 -4.20 -13.67
N GLU A 143 -16.76 -5.50 -13.98
CA GLU A 143 -17.80 -6.46 -13.64
C GLU A 143 -17.39 -7.34 -12.45
N SER A 144 -18.37 -7.82 -11.66
CA SER A 144 -18.12 -8.84 -10.64
C SER A 144 -17.51 -10.10 -11.27
N GLY A 145 -16.49 -10.65 -10.60
CA GLY A 145 -15.66 -11.76 -11.07
C GLY A 145 -14.49 -11.34 -11.96
N SER A 146 -14.39 -10.07 -12.36
CA SER A 146 -13.21 -9.58 -13.10
C SER A 146 -12.00 -9.54 -12.18
N ASP A 147 -10.86 -9.99 -12.70
CA ASP A 147 -9.57 -9.77 -12.05
C ASP A 147 -9.13 -8.33 -12.32
N ILE A 148 -8.77 -7.60 -11.26
CA ILE A 148 -8.13 -6.27 -11.38
C ILE A 148 -6.81 -6.23 -10.62
N VAL A 149 -5.90 -5.37 -11.07
CA VAL A 149 -4.64 -5.09 -10.39
C VAL A 149 -4.66 -3.68 -9.80
N VAL A 150 -4.52 -3.57 -8.48
CA VAL A 150 -4.28 -2.29 -7.80
C VAL A 150 -2.80 -2.15 -7.46
N GLN A 151 -2.24 -0.98 -7.73
CA GLN A 151 -0.87 -0.61 -7.36
C GLN A 151 -0.91 0.56 -6.40
N GLY A 152 -0.27 0.47 -5.24
CA GLY A 152 -0.25 1.57 -4.28
C GLY A 152 0.93 1.50 -3.33
N LEU A 153 1.18 2.61 -2.64
CA LEU A 153 2.16 2.67 -1.56
C LEU A 153 1.58 2.00 -0.32
N CYS A 154 2.18 0.88 0.09
CA CYS A 154 1.74 0.11 1.24
C CYS A 154 2.19 0.75 2.55
N HIS A 155 1.23 0.90 3.45
CA HIS A 155 1.43 1.20 4.85
C HIS A 155 0.72 0.13 5.69
N ILE A 156 1.37 -0.39 6.72
CA ILE A 156 0.75 -1.36 7.62
C ILE A 156 0.60 -0.73 9.00
N GLU A 157 -0.64 -0.56 9.44
CA GLU A 157 -0.93 -0.08 10.78
C GLU A 157 -0.66 -1.17 11.81
N ALA A 158 -0.06 -0.78 12.93
CA ALA A 158 0.28 -1.63 14.07
C ALA A 158 0.03 -0.81 15.35
N PRO A 159 -0.38 -1.41 16.49
CA PRO A 159 -0.02 -2.78 16.86
C PRO A 159 -1.18 -3.75 17.16
N TYR A 160 -2.45 -3.34 17.05
CA TYR A 160 -3.60 -4.15 17.50
C TYR A 160 -4.48 -4.71 16.38
N GLN A 161 -4.39 -4.15 15.18
CA GLN A 161 -5.04 -4.60 13.94
C GLN A 161 -3.98 -4.49 12.85
N THR A 162 -3.84 -5.50 11.98
CA THR A 162 -2.89 -5.43 10.87
C THR A 162 -3.64 -4.90 9.65
N ASP A 163 -4.13 -3.68 9.78
CA ASP A 163 -4.80 -3.01 8.67
C ASP A 163 -3.71 -2.60 7.67
N ILE A 164 -3.85 -3.06 6.42
CA ILE A 164 -2.93 -2.69 5.34
C ILE A 164 -3.62 -1.63 4.48
N VAL A 165 -3.05 -0.44 4.45
CA VAL A 165 -3.52 0.68 3.64
C VAL A 165 -2.61 0.83 2.42
N LEU A 166 -3.20 0.88 1.24
CA LEU A 166 -2.52 1.24 -0.01
C LEU A 166 -2.86 2.69 -0.36
N TYR A 167 -1.99 3.64 -0.03
CA TYR A 167 -2.16 5.04 -0.41
C TYR A 167 -1.89 5.27 -1.89
N ASN A 168 -2.57 6.27 -2.46
CA ASN A 168 -2.45 6.67 -3.87
C ASN A 168 -2.52 5.47 -4.80
N SER A 169 -3.52 4.64 -4.54
CA SER A 169 -3.74 3.41 -5.27
C SER A 169 -4.14 3.74 -6.71
N VAL A 170 -3.72 2.92 -7.66
CA VAL A 170 -4.15 2.96 -9.05
C VAL A 170 -4.53 1.57 -9.52
N ILE A 171 -5.74 1.44 -10.04
CA ILE A 171 -6.18 0.24 -10.75
C ILE A 171 -5.60 0.33 -12.16
N LEU A 172 -4.65 -0.55 -12.48
CA LEU A 172 -3.85 -0.46 -13.70
C LEU A 172 -4.64 -0.77 -14.97
N ASP A 173 -5.57 -1.73 -14.89
CA ASP A 173 -6.33 -2.21 -16.05
C ASP A 173 -7.31 -1.16 -16.59
N ASP A 174 -7.78 -0.25 -15.72
CA ASP A 174 -8.77 0.79 -16.04
C ASP A 174 -8.29 2.22 -15.74
N THR A 175 -7.03 2.39 -15.30
CA THR A 175 -6.41 3.67 -14.88
C THR A 175 -7.26 4.47 -13.88
N ILE A 176 -7.93 3.76 -12.98
CA ILE A 176 -8.72 4.36 -11.92
C ILE A 176 -7.79 4.71 -10.78
N VAL A 177 -7.91 5.90 -10.20
CA VAL A 177 -7.11 6.29 -9.03
C VAL A 177 -7.99 6.23 -7.78
N PRO A 178 -8.06 5.09 -7.07
CA PRO A 178 -8.62 5.06 -5.73
C PRO A 178 -7.90 6.03 -4.79
N GLU A 179 -8.65 6.63 -3.87
CA GLU A 179 -8.07 7.42 -2.78
C GLU A 179 -7.17 6.53 -1.92
N PHE A 180 -7.66 5.32 -1.59
CA PHE A 180 -6.86 4.28 -0.95
C PHE A 180 -7.46 2.88 -1.17
N GLY A 181 -6.61 1.87 -1.07
CA GLY A 181 -7.00 0.47 -0.84
C GLY A 181 -6.86 0.14 0.64
N HIS A 182 -7.75 -0.68 1.20
CA HIS A 182 -7.70 -1.06 2.61
C HIS A 182 -7.98 -2.55 2.75
N LEU A 183 -7.00 -3.29 3.29
CA LEU A 183 -7.17 -4.65 3.77
C LEU A 183 -7.38 -4.59 5.28
N SER A 184 -8.59 -4.91 5.75
CA SER A 184 -8.83 -5.11 7.18
C SER A 184 -8.82 -6.59 7.51
N MET A 185 -8.09 -6.94 8.57
CA MET A 185 -7.92 -8.29 9.08
C MET A 185 -8.11 -8.32 10.59
N GLU A 186 -9.13 -9.05 11.05
CA GLU A 186 -9.29 -9.40 12.46
C GLU A 186 -8.67 -10.80 12.69
N PHE A 187 -7.73 -10.90 13.64
CA PHE A 187 -7.09 -12.15 14.07
C PHE A 187 -7.59 -12.62 15.43
#